data_AF-A0A1X7FFH8-F1
#
_entry.id   AF-A0A1X7FFH8-F1
#
_cell.length_a   1.000
_cell.length_b   1.000
_cell.length_c   1.000
_cell.angle_alpha   90.00
_cell.angle_beta   90.00
_cell.angle_gamma   90.00
#
_symmetry.space_group_name_H-M   'P 1'
#
loop_
_entity.id
_entity.type
_entity.pdbx_description
1 polymer ?
#
loop_
_entity_poly.entity_id
_entity_poly.type
_entity_poly.pdbx_seq_one_letter_code
_entity_poly.pdbx_strand_id
1 'polypeptide(L)'
;MPETPISGSPISGTARIGRRRAALLSVLAATTLLTSGCAGWVRDNLTQSPTPWRRVQPAALPVTLPDSRDFPIVAARMRDTGAVYKSYIVVLGNPTVLPGENRLTIDVQTLPDSLFGALVQPPRVFPVPLYTMETLLATTKREFPEMTVKVADAARRNRYGDYDYVTAQDGVNSCVLAWQLITDHKRMLPERIEAVRLEYRACGVGSNIRAMLAPFDGLSLTLPETVLEAQDLGGM
;
A
#
# COMPACT_ATOMS: atom_id res chain seq x y z
N MET A 1 103.44 10.24 -30.43
CA MET A 1 103.36 8.85 -29.92
C MET A 1 104.37 8.77 -28.78
N PRO A 2 103.98 8.33 -27.56
CA PRO A 2 103.55 6.95 -27.29
C PRO A 2 102.40 6.77 -26.26
N GLU A 3 101.88 5.53 -26.24
CA GLU A 3 101.41 4.68 -25.12
C GLU A 3 100.18 4.98 -24.22
N THR A 4 99.27 3.98 -24.22
CA THR A 4 98.13 3.62 -23.33
C THR A 4 98.58 3.24 -21.89
N PRO A 5 97.74 3.22 -20.80
CA PRO A 5 96.66 2.21 -20.61
C PRO A 5 95.43 2.50 -19.69
N ILE A 6 94.33 1.81 -20.02
CA ILE A 6 93.35 1.01 -19.22
C ILE A 6 93.02 1.40 -17.75
N SER A 7 91.72 1.55 -17.42
CA SER A 7 91.07 0.90 -16.24
C SER A 7 89.53 1.00 -16.21
N GLY A 8 88.84 -0.16 -16.05
CA GLY A 8 87.70 -0.34 -15.12
C GLY A 8 86.25 -0.08 -15.58
N SER A 9 85.50 -1.16 -15.86
CA SER A 9 84.02 -1.26 -16.00
C SER A 9 83.28 -1.18 -14.62
N PRO A 10 81.98 -1.53 -14.47
CA PRO A 10 80.72 -1.29 -15.22
C PRO A 10 79.66 -0.59 -14.30
N ILE A 11 78.39 -0.37 -14.66
CA ILE A 11 77.25 -1.21 -14.24
C ILE A 11 75.94 -0.64 -14.83
N SER A 12 75.18 -1.55 -15.42
CA SER A 12 73.80 -1.47 -15.86
C SER A 12 72.83 -0.80 -14.88
N GLY A 13 71.95 0.05 -15.39
CA GLY A 13 70.88 0.71 -14.64
C GLY A 13 69.56 0.78 -15.39
N THR A 14 69.16 -0.26 -16.10
CA THR A 14 67.78 -0.42 -16.58
C THR A 14 66.95 -1.23 -15.57
N ALA A 15 65.66 -0.89 -15.49
CA ALA A 15 64.58 -1.62 -14.82
C ALA A 15 64.32 -1.34 -13.32
N ARG A 16 63.89 -0.13 -12.96
CA ARG A 16 63.11 0.08 -11.70
C ARG A 16 61.86 0.97 -11.80
N ILE A 17 61.44 1.41 -12.99
CA ILE A 17 60.34 2.38 -13.12
C ILE A 17 58.98 1.71 -13.43
N GLY A 18 58.94 0.47 -13.92
CA GLY A 18 57.68 -0.20 -14.33
C GLY A 18 56.87 -0.86 -13.21
N ARG A 19 57.48 -1.22 -12.07
CA ARG A 19 56.81 -2.03 -11.03
C ARG A 19 55.85 -1.26 -10.13
N ARG A 20 56.08 0.04 -9.91
CA ARG A 20 55.24 0.87 -9.02
C ARG A 20 53.89 1.23 -9.64
N ARG A 21 53.80 1.39 -10.97
CA ARG A 21 52.55 1.70 -11.66
C ARG A 21 51.61 0.49 -11.76
N ALA A 22 52.15 -0.71 -11.98
CA ALA A 22 51.36 -1.93 -12.00
C ALA A 22 50.74 -2.26 -10.64
N ALA A 23 51.49 -2.06 -9.54
CA ALA A 23 51.00 -2.30 -8.18
C ALA A 23 49.86 -1.34 -7.77
N LEU A 24 49.95 -0.07 -8.17
CA LEU A 24 48.91 0.94 -7.92
C LEU A 24 47.60 0.64 -8.67
N LEU A 25 47.71 0.14 -9.91
CA LEU A 25 46.55 -0.25 -10.73
C LEU A 25 45.82 -1.50 -10.17
N SER A 26 46.56 -2.47 -9.64
CA SER A 26 45.97 -3.65 -8.99
C SER A 26 45.25 -3.32 -7.68
N VAL A 27 45.73 -2.32 -6.91
CA VAL A 27 45.06 -1.88 -5.69
C VAL A 27 43.76 -1.12 -6.00
N LEU A 28 43.75 -0.29 -7.05
CA LEU A 28 42.55 0.42 -7.51
C LEU A 28 41.49 -0.50 -8.13
N ALA A 29 41.90 -1.59 -8.80
CA ALA A 29 40.97 -2.60 -9.31
C ALA A 29 40.38 -3.48 -8.19
N ALA A 30 41.17 -3.76 -7.14
CA ALA A 30 40.68 -4.52 -5.99
C ALA A 30 39.66 -3.71 -5.16
N THR A 31 39.83 -2.39 -5.03
CA THR A 31 38.86 -1.54 -4.32
C THR A 31 37.56 -1.32 -5.08
N THR A 32 37.54 -1.33 -6.41
CA THR A 32 36.29 -1.29 -7.20
C THR A 32 35.54 -2.63 -7.23
N LEU A 33 36.26 -3.75 -7.13
CA LEU A 33 35.66 -5.08 -7.01
C LEU A 33 35.10 -5.36 -5.60
N LEU A 34 35.62 -4.70 -4.56
CA LEU A 34 35.10 -4.82 -3.19
C LEU A 34 33.91 -3.89 -2.89
N THR A 35 33.71 -2.80 -3.64
CA THR A 35 32.52 -1.93 -3.49
C THR A 35 31.33 -2.37 -4.33
N SER A 36 31.53 -3.22 -5.34
CA SER A 36 30.45 -3.79 -6.16
C SER A 36 29.70 -4.95 -5.47
N GLY A 37 30.17 -5.41 -4.31
CA GLY A 37 29.52 -6.47 -3.51
C GLY A 37 28.39 -6.01 -2.58
N CYS A 38 28.21 -4.71 -2.37
CA CYS A 38 27.14 -4.15 -1.52
C CYS A 38 25.96 -3.56 -2.31
N ALA A 39 25.89 -3.80 -3.62
CA ALA A 39 24.77 -3.38 -4.47
C ALA A 39 23.60 -4.39 -4.49
N GLY A 40 23.68 -5.46 -3.69
CA GLY A 40 22.52 -6.27 -3.37
C GLY A 40 21.85 -5.69 -2.14
N TRP A 41 20.52 -5.52 -2.19
CA TRP A 41 19.61 -5.22 -1.05
C TRP A 41 19.20 -3.77 -0.81
N VAL A 42 19.19 -2.91 -1.83
CA VAL A 42 18.06 -1.96 -1.89
C VAL A 42 16.88 -2.79 -2.37
N ARG A 43 16.03 -3.26 -1.45
CA ARG A 43 14.69 -3.74 -1.83
C ARG A 43 14.04 -2.58 -2.57
N ASP A 44 13.89 -2.71 -3.88
CA ASP A 44 13.16 -1.74 -4.69
C ASP A 44 11.72 -1.65 -4.17
N ASN A 45 11.48 -0.72 -3.26
CA ASN A 45 10.13 -0.26 -2.92
C ASN A 45 9.41 0.32 -4.16
N LEU A 46 10.14 0.50 -5.27
CA LEU A 46 9.64 0.94 -6.56
C LEU A 46 8.80 -0.13 -7.29
N THR A 47 9.00 -1.43 -7.01
CA THR A 47 8.17 -2.50 -7.57
C THR A 47 7.08 -2.93 -6.59
N GLN A 48 5.97 -2.20 -6.60
CA GLN A 48 4.76 -2.51 -5.83
C GLN A 48 3.95 -3.65 -6.48
N SER A 49 4.48 -4.86 -6.53
CA SER A 49 3.67 -6.00 -6.98
C SER A 49 2.72 -6.42 -5.84
N PRO A 50 1.39 -6.43 -6.06
CA PRO A 50 0.46 -6.92 -5.05
C PRO A 50 0.61 -8.43 -4.88
N THR A 51 0.63 -8.87 -3.62
CA THR A 51 0.51 -10.30 -3.30
C THR A 51 -0.87 -10.83 -3.70
N PRO A 52 -1.02 -12.15 -3.93
CA PRO A 52 -2.32 -12.77 -4.11
C PRO A 52 -3.23 -12.55 -2.90
N TRP A 53 -4.54 -12.47 -3.15
CA TRP A 53 -5.53 -12.41 -2.07
C TRP A 53 -5.49 -13.67 -1.21
N ARG A 54 -5.36 -13.49 0.11
CA ARG A 54 -5.47 -14.57 1.10
C ARG A 54 -6.67 -14.36 2.00
N ARG A 55 -7.33 -15.45 2.40
CA ARG A 55 -8.45 -15.42 3.34
C ARG A 55 -7.95 -15.01 4.72
N VAL A 56 -8.76 -14.23 5.44
CA VAL A 56 -8.51 -13.88 6.84
C VAL A 56 -9.79 -14.07 7.66
N GLN A 57 -9.61 -14.26 8.98
CA GLN A 57 -10.73 -14.30 9.90
C GLN A 57 -11.25 -12.88 10.18
N PRO A 58 -12.55 -12.70 10.49
CA PRO A 58 -13.09 -11.39 10.84
C PRO A 58 -12.34 -10.68 11.97
N ALA A 59 -11.85 -11.43 12.97
CA ALA A 59 -11.07 -10.90 14.09
C ALA A 59 -9.68 -10.32 13.69
N ALA A 60 -9.18 -10.65 12.49
CA ALA A 60 -7.93 -10.11 11.96
C ALA A 60 -8.13 -8.85 11.11
N LEU A 61 -9.37 -8.36 10.97
CA LEU A 61 -9.65 -7.13 10.24
C LEU A 61 -9.17 -5.90 11.04
N PRO A 62 -8.68 -4.85 10.35
CA PRO A 62 -8.34 -3.57 10.98
C PRO A 62 -9.57 -2.74 11.35
N VAL A 63 -10.77 -3.34 11.26
CA VAL A 63 -12.04 -2.71 11.59
C VAL A 63 -12.97 -3.72 12.25
N THR A 64 -13.80 -3.24 13.16
CA THR A 64 -14.97 -3.93 13.68
C THR A 64 -16.22 -3.27 13.12
N LEU A 65 -17.10 -4.07 12.54
CA LEU A 65 -18.42 -3.64 12.10
C LEU A 65 -19.46 -3.94 13.20
N PRO A 66 -20.48 -3.08 13.37
CA PRO A 66 -21.58 -3.41 14.26
C PRO A 66 -22.36 -4.61 13.70
N ASP A 67 -22.92 -5.42 14.61
CA ASP A 67 -23.75 -6.55 14.22
C ASP A 67 -24.94 -6.09 13.36
N SER A 68 -25.05 -6.64 12.16
CA SER A 68 -26.12 -6.37 11.22
C SER A 68 -26.75 -7.67 10.76
N ARG A 69 -28.07 -7.79 10.92
CA ARG A 69 -28.82 -8.93 10.38
C ARG A 69 -28.88 -8.90 8.85
N ASP A 70 -28.93 -7.70 8.27
CA ASP A 70 -29.07 -7.50 6.84
C ASP A 70 -27.72 -7.60 6.10
N PHE A 71 -26.64 -7.21 6.79
CA PHE A 71 -25.27 -7.17 6.23
C PHE A 71 -24.23 -7.91 7.11
N PRO A 72 -24.44 -9.20 7.44
CA PRO A 72 -23.46 -9.97 8.21
C PRO A 72 -22.15 -10.13 7.42
N ILE A 73 -21.02 -10.27 8.12
CA ILE A 73 -19.74 -10.59 7.47
C ILE A 73 -19.77 -12.05 6.99
N VAL A 74 -19.61 -12.25 5.69
CA VAL A 74 -19.62 -13.58 5.04
C VAL A 74 -18.20 -14.09 4.83
N ALA A 75 -17.30 -13.20 4.42
CA ALA A 75 -15.91 -13.55 4.18
C ALA A 75 -15.01 -12.32 4.32
N ALA A 76 -13.73 -12.55 4.58
CA ALA A 76 -12.73 -11.51 4.55
C ALA A 76 -11.48 -12.02 3.82
N ARG A 77 -10.85 -11.12 3.07
CA ARG A 77 -9.59 -11.36 2.38
C ARG A 77 -8.66 -10.18 2.54
N MET A 78 -7.37 -10.44 2.54
CA MET A 78 -6.34 -9.41 2.56
C MET A 78 -5.30 -9.65 1.49
N ARG A 79 -4.58 -8.59 1.14
CA ARG A 79 -3.33 -8.65 0.38
C ARG A 79 -2.43 -7.50 0.80
N ASP A 80 -1.13 -7.69 0.60
CA ASP A 80 -0.12 -6.65 0.77
C ASP A 80 0.35 -6.16 -0.60
N THR A 81 0.68 -4.88 -0.72
CA THR A 81 1.25 -4.25 -1.92
C THR A 81 2.51 -3.48 -1.54
N GLY A 82 3.67 -4.06 -1.89
CA GLY A 82 4.95 -3.61 -1.34
C GLY A 82 5.00 -3.73 0.19
N ALA A 83 5.83 -2.90 0.82
CA ALA A 83 6.04 -2.94 2.27
C ALA A 83 5.04 -2.09 3.09
N VAL A 84 4.33 -1.16 2.44
CA VAL A 84 3.60 -0.09 3.14
C VAL A 84 2.09 -0.08 2.90
N TYR A 85 1.57 -0.90 1.99
CA TYR A 85 0.13 -0.96 1.72
C TYR A 85 -0.45 -2.33 2.06
N LYS A 86 -1.54 -2.32 2.84
CA LYS A 86 -2.38 -3.50 3.07
C LYS A 86 -3.80 -3.21 2.66
N SER A 87 -4.36 -4.08 1.81
CA SER A 87 -5.75 -4.00 1.37
C SER A 87 -6.55 -5.15 1.97
N TYR A 88 -7.74 -4.85 2.45
CA TYR A 88 -8.72 -5.80 2.96
C TYR A 88 -10.02 -5.64 2.19
N ILE A 89 -10.67 -6.75 1.88
CA ILE A 89 -12.05 -6.77 1.40
C ILE A 89 -12.86 -7.66 2.34
N VAL A 90 -13.88 -7.06 2.94
CA VAL A 90 -14.90 -7.74 3.73
C VAL A 90 -16.12 -7.90 2.84
N VAL A 91 -16.50 -9.14 2.56
CA VAL A 91 -17.73 -9.47 1.84
C VAL A 91 -18.86 -9.55 2.85
N LEU A 92 -19.94 -8.83 2.57
CA LEU A 92 -21.12 -8.72 3.42
C LEU A 92 -22.29 -9.47 2.81
N GLY A 93 -23.25 -9.85 3.65
CA GLY A 93 -24.51 -10.43 3.19
C GLY A 93 -25.18 -9.53 2.16
N ASN A 94 -25.69 -10.14 1.10
CA ASN A 94 -26.41 -9.44 0.04
C ASN A 94 -27.84 -10.00 -0.05
N PRO A 95 -28.84 -9.26 0.44
CA PRO A 95 -30.24 -9.66 0.34
C PRO A 95 -30.86 -9.37 -1.04
N THR A 96 -30.08 -8.94 -2.03
CA THR A 96 -30.55 -8.58 -3.38
C THR A 96 -30.04 -9.55 -4.44
N VAL A 97 -30.73 -9.58 -5.59
CA VAL A 97 -30.29 -10.30 -6.79
C VAL A 97 -29.40 -9.45 -7.71
N LEU A 98 -29.05 -8.23 -7.30
CA LEU A 98 -28.24 -7.31 -8.09
C LEU A 98 -26.82 -7.86 -8.27
N PRO A 99 -26.19 -7.59 -9.42
CA PRO A 99 -24.80 -7.96 -9.63
C PRO A 99 -23.89 -7.26 -8.61
N GLY A 100 -22.83 -7.97 -8.23
CA GLY A 100 -21.81 -7.47 -7.31
C GLY A 100 -22.12 -7.73 -5.84
N GLU A 101 -21.07 -7.94 -5.07
CA GLU A 101 -21.14 -8.21 -3.63
C GLU A 101 -21.35 -6.92 -2.83
N ASN A 102 -22.11 -7.01 -1.74
CA ASN A 102 -22.00 -6.02 -0.67
C ASN A 102 -20.62 -6.17 -0.04
N ARG A 103 -19.90 -5.07 0.15
CA ARG A 103 -18.50 -5.12 0.59
C ARG A 103 -18.06 -3.88 1.32
N LEU A 104 -17.09 -4.07 2.21
CA LEU A 104 -16.25 -3.01 2.76
C LEU A 104 -14.81 -3.26 2.31
N THR A 105 -14.24 -2.33 1.57
CA THR A 105 -12.81 -2.28 1.25
C THR A 105 -12.12 -1.38 2.27
N ILE A 106 -11.03 -1.88 2.86
CA ILE A 106 -10.15 -1.10 3.72
C ILE A 106 -8.75 -1.13 3.14
N ASP A 107 -8.16 0.04 2.88
CA ASP A 107 -6.75 0.13 2.51
C ASP A 107 -6.01 0.92 3.58
N VAL A 108 -4.95 0.31 4.10
CA VAL A 108 -4.11 0.87 5.15
C VAL A 108 -2.76 1.20 4.51
N GLN A 109 -2.37 2.47 4.60
CA GLN A 109 -1.03 2.93 4.26
C GLN A 109 -0.25 3.13 5.56
N THR A 110 0.87 2.44 5.70
CA THR A 110 1.79 2.60 6.83
C THR A 110 2.98 3.48 6.46
N LEU A 111 3.62 4.08 7.46
CA LEU A 111 4.90 4.74 7.26
C LEU A 111 6.02 3.69 7.13
N PRO A 112 7.04 3.93 6.30
CA PRO A 112 8.21 3.06 6.22
C PRO A 112 9.08 3.17 7.48
N ASP A 113 9.57 2.03 7.98
CA ASP A 113 10.36 1.95 9.23
C ASP A 113 11.80 2.50 9.11
N SER A 114 12.29 2.80 7.90
CA SER A 114 13.67 3.23 7.66
C SER A 114 13.78 4.68 7.17
N LEU A 115 14.81 5.40 7.63
CA LEU A 115 15.12 6.77 7.18
C LEU A 115 15.32 6.85 5.66
N PHE A 116 15.88 5.81 5.04
CA PHE A 116 15.99 5.73 3.59
C PHE A 116 14.64 5.45 2.90
N GLY A 117 13.76 4.65 3.51
CA GLY A 117 12.40 4.43 3.03
C GLY A 117 11.51 5.67 3.11
N ALA A 118 11.77 6.58 4.04
CA ALA A 118 11.09 7.87 4.12
C ALA A 118 11.46 8.83 2.97
N LEU A 119 12.67 8.71 2.42
CA LEU A 119 13.15 9.54 1.31
C LEU A 119 12.60 9.09 -0.06
N VAL A 120 12.22 7.82 -0.19
CA VAL A 120 11.63 7.25 -1.41
C VAL A 120 10.30 6.60 -1.04
N GLN A 121 9.28 7.43 -0.83
CA GLN A 121 7.92 6.94 -0.66
C GLN A 121 7.45 6.33 -1.98
N PRO A 122 6.98 5.07 -1.97
CA PRO A 122 6.52 4.46 -3.19
C PRO A 122 5.19 5.10 -3.62
N PRO A 123 4.86 5.11 -4.92
CA PRO A 123 3.67 5.79 -5.42
C PRO A 123 2.41 5.31 -4.69
N ARG A 124 1.44 6.21 -4.45
CA ARG A 124 0.21 5.82 -3.78
C ARG A 124 -0.57 4.82 -4.62
N VAL A 125 -0.95 3.71 -3.99
CA VAL A 125 -1.81 2.69 -4.61
C VAL A 125 -3.24 3.21 -4.80
N PHE A 126 -3.62 4.27 -4.08
CA PHE A 126 -4.92 4.90 -4.18
C PHE A 126 -4.84 6.42 -4.38
N PRO A 127 -5.71 7.00 -5.24
CA PRO A 127 -5.72 8.43 -5.51
C PRO A 127 -6.25 9.23 -4.32
N VAL A 128 -5.81 10.49 -4.22
CA VAL A 128 -6.32 11.50 -3.29
C VAL A 128 -6.66 12.76 -4.12
N PRO A 129 -7.93 13.18 -4.23
CA PRO A 129 -9.13 12.62 -3.60
C PRO A 129 -9.47 11.21 -4.11
N LEU A 130 -10.25 10.45 -3.33
CA LEU A 130 -10.66 9.09 -3.70
C LEU A 130 -11.40 9.06 -5.04
N TYR A 131 -12.27 10.05 -5.23
CA TYR A 131 -13.09 10.18 -6.42
C TYR A 131 -13.03 11.60 -6.96
N THR A 132 -12.71 11.71 -8.25
CA THR A 132 -13.14 12.81 -9.10
C THR A 132 -14.55 12.52 -9.61
N MET A 133 -15.26 13.53 -10.14
CA MET A 133 -16.59 13.29 -10.70
C MET A 133 -16.56 12.26 -11.84
N GLU A 134 -15.52 12.28 -12.68
CA GLU A 134 -15.32 11.30 -13.75
C GLU A 134 -15.14 9.88 -13.22
N THR A 135 -14.24 9.68 -12.26
CA THR A 135 -13.97 8.35 -11.66
C THR A 135 -15.15 7.85 -10.83
N LEU A 136 -15.92 8.77 -10.22
CA LEU A 136 -17.15 8.45 -9.52
C LEU A 136 -18.20 7.93 -10.51
N LEU A 137 -18.47 8.66 -11.60
CA LEU A 137 -19.43 8.24 -12.63
C LEU A 137 -19.06 6.90 -13.26
N ALA A 138 -17.77 6.70 -13.57
CA ALA A 138 -17.28 5.41 -14.08
C ALA A 138 -17.48 4.28 -13.07
N THR A 139 -17.26 4.56 -11.78
CA THR A 139 -17.43 3.57 -10.72
C THR A 139 -18.90 3.26 -10.47
N THR A 140 -19.77 4.26 -10.34
CA THR A 140 -21.19 4.03 -10.08
C THR A 140 -21.88 3.31 -11.24
N LYS A 141 -21.50 3.60 -12.48
CA LYS A 141 -21.96 2.83 -13.65
C LYS A 141 -21.57 1.36 -13.60
N ARG A 142 -20.39 1.04 -13.04
CA ARG A 142 -19.93 -0.34 -12.86
C ARG A 142 -20.61 -1.03 -11.68
N GLU A 143 -20.75 -0.33 -10.55
CA GLU A 143 -21.28 -0.91 -9.30
C GLU A 143 -22.81 -1.04 -9.30
N PHE A 144 -23.50 -0.16 -10.02
CA PHE A 144 -24.95 -0.04 -10.06
C PHE A 144 -25.45 0.08 -11.50
N PRO A 145 -25.25 -0.96 -12.32
CA PRO A 145 -25.72 -0.94 -13.70
C PRO A 145 -27.25 -0.74 -13.72
N GLU A 146 -27.72 0.12 -14.61
CA GLU A 146 -29.16 0.37 -14.87
C GLU A 146 -29.95 1.00 -13.70
N MET A 147 -29.28 1.41 -12.62
CA MET A 147 -29.92 2.10 -11.50
C MET A 147 -29.84 3.62 -11.65
N THR A 148 -30.81 4.33 -11.07
CA THR A 148 -30.76 5.79 -10.99
C THR A 148 -29.85 6.21 -9.85
N VAL A 149 -28.70 6.80 -10.18
CA VAL A 149 -27.68 7.23 -9.21
C VAL A 149 -27.88 8.70 -8.83
N LYS A 150 -27.80 8.99 -7.53
CA LYS A 150 -27.77 10.34 -6.98
C LYS A 150 -26.56 10.49 -6.04
N VAL A 151 -25.74 11.51 -6.27
CA VAL A 151 -24.72 11.93 -5.31
C VAL A 151 -25.40 12.65 -4.15
N ALA A 152 -25.01 12.34 -2.91
CA ALA A 152 -25.59 13.00 -1.76
C ALA A 152 -25.33 14.51 -1.78
N ASP A 153 -26.35 15.30 -1.41
CA ASP A 153 -26.26 16.76 -1.42
C ASP A 153 -25.32 17.31 -0.32
N ALA A 154 -25.06 16.48 0.71
CA ALA A 154 -24.15 16.80 1.80
C ALA A 154 -23.43 15.54 2.30
N ALA A 155 -22.17 15.73 2.70
CA ALA A 155 -21.40 14.72 3.40
C ALA A 155 -22.10 14.33 4.71
N ARG A 156 -21.92 13.07 5.10
CA ARG A 156 -22.32 12.57 6.43
C ARG A 156 -21.10 12.49 7.32
N ARG A 157 -21.33 12.37 8.63
CA ARG A 157 -20.25 12.34 9.62
C ARG A 157 -20.34 11.07 10.46
N ASN A 158 -19.23 10.38 10.59
CA ASN A 158 -19.02 9.33 11.58
C ASN A 158 -17.95 9.79 12.59
N ARG A 159 -17.51 8.90 13.49
CA ARG A 159 -16.47 9.23 14.49
C ARG A 159 -15.11 9.58 13.90
N TYR A 160 -14.88 9.25 12.63
CA TYR A 160 -13.63 9.49 11.91
C TYR A 160 -13.67 10.75 11.02
N GLY A 161 -14.77 11.51 11.10
CA GLY A 161 -14.95 12.75 10.35
C GLY A 161 -16.02 12.62 9.27
N ASP A 162 -15.93 13.49 8.27
CA ASP A 162 -16.88 13.53 7.17
C ASP A 162 -16.58 12.41 6.16
N TYR A 163 -17.63 11.90 5.53
CA TYR A 163 -17.56 10.93 4.46
C TYR A 163 -18.63 11.25 3.41
N ASP A 164 -18.30 10.95 2.16
CA ASP A 164 -19.19 11.14 1.03
C ASP A 164 -19.85 9.81 0.65
N TYR A 165 -21.00 9.91 -0.01
CA TYR A 165 -21.69 8.75 -0.50
C TYR A 165 -22.57 9.09 -1.69
N VAL A 166 -22.90 8.05 -2.45
CA VAL A 166 -23.94 8.08 -3.46
C VAL A 166 -25.01 7.05 -3.11
N THR A 167 -26.23 7.30 -3.57
CA THR A 167 -27.31 6.32 -3.55
C THR A 167 -27.61 5.91 -4.97
N ALA A 168 -28.03 4.66 -5.15
CA ALA A 168 -28.55 4.16 -6.41
C ALA A 168 -29.87 3.45 -6.14
N GLN A 169 -30.90 3.71 -6.93
CA GLN A 169 -32.22 3.10 -6.73
C GLN A 169 -32.81 2.62 -8.06
N ASP A 170 -33.50 1.49 -7.98
CA ASP A 170 -34.47 1.06 -8.97
C ASP A 170 -35.86 0.96 -8.28
N GLY A 171 -36.88 0.46 -8.98
CA GLY A 171 -38.23 0.35 -8.42
C GLY A 171 -38.38 -0.59 -7.21
N VAL A 172 -37.35 -1.38 -6.87
CA VAL A 172 -37.36 -2.45 -5.86
C VAL A 172 -36.17 -2.35 -4.90
N ASN A 173 -34.98 -2.09 -5.43
CA ASN A 173 -33.71 -2.13 -4.72
C ASN A 173 -33.18 -0.72 -4.46
N SER A 174 -32.51 -0.56 -3.33
CA SER A 174 -31.72 0.61 -3.02
C SER A 174 -30.30 0.18 -2.68
N CYS A 175 -29.32 0.95 -3.14
CA CYS A 175 -27.91 0.75 -2.87
C CYS A 175 -27.24 2.03 -2.41
N VAL A 176 -26.14 1.88 -1.68
CA VAL A 176 -25.23 2.95 -1.29
C VAL A 176 -23.81 2.57 -1.67
N LEU A 177 -23.03 3.56 -2.08
CA LEU A 177 -21.58 3.52 -2.11
C LEU A 177 -21.06 4.70 -1.30
N ALA A 178 -20.43 4.43 -0.17
CA ALA A 178 -19.86 5.42 0.74
C ALA A 178 -18.33 5.30 0.75
N TRP A 179 -17.62 6.43 0.91
CA TRP A 179 -16.17 6.42 0.98
C TRP A 179 -15.63 7.48 1.93
N GLN A 180 -14.50 7.16 2.56
CA GLN A 180 -13.83 8.03 3.51
C GLN A 180 -12.31 7.85 3.42
N LEU A 181 -11.57 8.95 3.55
CA LEU A 181 -10.13 8.95 3.76
C LEU A 181 -9.83 9.50 5.16
N ILE A 182 -9.15 8.72 5.96
CA ILE A 182 -8.74 9.08 7.31
C ILE A 182 -7.24 9.32 7.27
N THR A 183 -6.79 10.51 7.66
CA THR A 183 -5.37 10.90 7.73
C THR A 183 -5.04 11.66 9.02
N ASP A 184 -5.98 11.73 9.98
CA ASP A 184 -5.80 12.50 11.21
C ASP A 184 -5.01 11.70 12.27
N HIS A 185 -3.69 11.85 12.23
CA HIS A 185 -2.77 11.26 13.21
C HIS A 185 -2.90 11.83 14.62
N LYS A 186 -3.43 13.05 14.77
CA LYS A 186 -3.46 13.70 16.09
C LYS A 186 -4.54 13.12 16.99
N ARG A 187 -5.57 12.52 16.39
CA ARG A 187 -6.77 12.08 17.11
C ARG A 187 -7.21 10.65 16.79
N MET A 188 -6.89 10.12 15.61
CA MET A 188 -7.55 8.93 15.10
C MET A 188 -6.58 7.80 14.71
N LEU A 189 -5.48 8.13 14.04
CA LEU A 189 -4.55 7.13 13.53
C LEU A 189 -3.32 6.95 14.43
N PRO A 190 -2.87 5.71 14.67
CA PRO A 190 -1.57 5.46 15.29
C PRO A 190 -0.42 6.09 14.50
N GLU A 191 0.71 6.36 15.16
CA GLU A 191 1.85 7.06 14.55
C GLU A 191 2.36 6.37 13.28
N ARG A 192 2.32 5.04 13.21
CA ARG A 192 2.81 4.25 12.07
C ARG A 192 1.83 4.14 10.91
N ILE A 193 0.62 4.67 11.02
CA ILE A 193 -0.42 4.58 9.98
C ILE A 193 -0.60 5.95 9.34
N GLU A 194 -0.17 6.11 8.09
CA GLU A 194 -0.28 7.35 7.33
C GLU A 194 -1.71 7.65 6.88
N ALA A 195 -2.42 6.62 6.40
CA ALA A 195 -3.79 6.79 5.95
C ALA A 195 -4.59 5.51 6.03
N VAL A 196 -5.89 5.64 6.23
CA VAL A 196 -6.86 4.56 6.05
C VAL A 196 -7.93 5.01 5.07
N ARG A 197 -8.06 4.27 3.97
CA ARG A 197 -9.12 4.41 2.98
C ARG A 197 -10.23 3.42 3.30
N LEU A 198 -11.46 3.89 3.34
CA LEU A 198 -12.65 3.06 3.49
C LEU A 198 -13.55 3.27 2.29
N GLU A 199 -14.05 2.17 1.72
CA GLU A 199 -15.08 2.19 0.68
C GLU A 199 -16.11 1.10 0.99
N TYR A 200 -17.37 1.47 1.05
CA TYR A 200 -18.46 0.61 1.48
C TYR A 200 -19.57 0.60 0.44
N ARG A 201 -19.91 -0.60 -0.05
CA ARG A 201 -21.05 -0.84 -0.93
C ARG A 201 -22.05 -1.73 -0.22
N ALA A 202 -23.30 -1.28 -0.16
CA ALA A 202 -24.40 -2.11 0.32
C ALA A 202 -25.66 -1.88 -0.50
N CYS A 203 -26.30 -2.97 -0.89
CA CYS A 203 -27.58 -3.03 -1.58
C CYS A 203 -28.59 -3.80 -0.74
N GLY A 204 -29.83 -3.32 -0.70
CA GLY A 204 -30.93 -3.95 0.03
C GLY A 204 -32.29 -3.72 -0.65
N VAL A 205 -33.22 -4.64 -0.44
CA VAL A 205 -34.61 -4.54 -0.92
C VAL A 205 -35.38 -3.61 0.00
N GLY A 206 -36.10 -2.62 -0.54
CA GLY A 206 -36.93 -1.68 0.22
C GLY A 206 -36.18 -0.95 1.35
N SER A 207 -34.85 -0.97 1.34
CA SER A 207 -34.02 -0.57 2.47
C SER A 207 -33.88 0.96 2.51
N ASN A 208 -34.09 1.52 3.70
CA ASN A 208 -33.83 2.93 3.96
C ASN A 208 -32.31 3.21 3.83
N ILE A 209 -31.93 4.25 3.08
CA ILE A 209 -30.54 4.72 2.94
C ILE A 209 -29.81 4.86 4.28
N ARG A 210 -30.49 5.37 5.32
CA ARG A 210 -29.94 5.49 6.68
C ARG A 210 -29.60 4.12 7.28
N ALA A 211 -30.44 3.11 7.11
CA ALA A 211 -30.19 1.76 7.62
C ALA A 211 -29.01 1.11 6.88
N MET A 212 -28.92 1.31 5.57
CA MET A 212 -27.80 0.79 4.77
C MET A 212 -26.46 1.40 5.14
N LEU A 213 -26.44 2.69 5.53
CA LEU A 213 -25.25 3.39 6.00
C LEU A 213 -24.92 3.13 7.47
N ALA A 214 -25.82 2.56 8.27
CA ALA A 214 -25.60 2.35 9.70
C ALA A 214 -24.36 1.52 10.03
N PRO A 215 -24.02 0.42 9.30
CA PRO A 215 -22.77 -0.28 9.51
C PRO A 215 -21.53 0.58 9.25
N PHE A 216 -21.59 1.48 8.27
CA PHE A 216 -20.50 2.40 7.96
C PHE A 216 -20.39 3.53 8.99
N ASP A 217 -21.52 4.03 9.48
CA ASP A 217 -21.58 5.04 10.55
C ASP A 217 -21.03 4.50 11.87
N GLY A 218 -21.30 3.23 12.18
CA GLY A 218 -20.94 2.56 13.43
C GLY A 218 -19.62 1.79 13.42
N LEU A 219 -18.91 1.75 12.29
CA LEU A 219 -17.64 1.02 12.20
C LEU A 219 -16.62 1.59 13.19
N SER A 220 -15.74 0.72 13.69
CA SER A 220 -14.63 1.12 14.54
C SER A 220 -13.31 0.58 14.01
N LEU A 221 -12.31 1.44 13.84
CA LEU A 221 -10.95 1.04 13.51
C LEU A 221 -10.33 0.26 14.68
N THR A 222 -9.78 -0.90 14.36
CA THR A 222 -9.01 -1.78 15.25
C THR A 222 -7.63 -2.01 14.62
N LEU A 223 -6.93 -0.91 14.33
CA LEU A 223 -5.58 -0.95 13.77
C LEU A 223 -4.61 -1.39 14.87
N PRO A 224 -3.98 -2.56 14.80
CA PRO A 224 -2.90 -2.87 15.72
C PRO A 224 -1.72 -1.92 15.42
N GLU A 225 -0.95 -1.53 16.44
CA GLU A 225 0.34 -0.84 16.21
C GLU A 225 1.29 -1.72 15.36
N THR A 226 1.02 -3.02 15.34
CA THR A 226 1.78 -4.10 14.73
C THR A 226 1.22 -4.56 13.37
N VAL A 227 0.51 -3.70 12.60
CA VAL A 227 0.07 -4.03 11.23
C VAL A 227 1.24 -4.55 10.35
N LEU A 228 2.49 -4.34 10.76
CA LEU A 228 3.71 -4.86 10.15
C LEU A 228 4.09 -6.31 10.56
N GLU A 229 3.70 -6.79 11.74
CA GLU A 229 4.29 -8.02 12.36
C GLU A 229 3.56 -9.33 12.03
N ALA A 230 2.35 -9.27 11.46
CA ALA A 230 1.56 -10.47 11.17
C ALA A 230 2.15 -11.40 10.07
N GLN A 231 3.36 -11.13 9.57
CA GLN A 231 4.07 -11.99 8.61
C GLN A 231 5.21 -12.81 9.23
N ASP A 232 5.66 -12.54 10.47
CA ASP A 232 6.87 -13.20 11.02
C ASP A 232 6.60 -14.47 11.84
N LEU A 233 5.33 -14.88 12.03
CA LEU A 233 4.99 -16.10 12.78
C LEU A 233 4.64 -17.32 11.89
N GLY A 234 4.88 -17.24 10.58
CA GLY A 234 4.58 -18.31 9.62
C GLY A 234 5.75 -19.22 9.23
N GLY A 235 6.92 -19.08 9.86
CA GLY A 235 8.13 -19.84 9.52
C GLY A 235 8.74 -20.53 10.72
N MET A 236 8.17 -21.67 11.11
CA MET A 236 8.88 -22.76 11.80
C MET A 236 8.76 -24.01 10.93
#